data_AF-A0A0D6TQ51-F1
#
_entry.id   AF-A0A0D6TQ51-F1
#
_cell.length_a   1.000
_cell.length_b   1.000
_cell.length_c   1.000
_cell.angle_alpha   90.00
_cell.angle_beta   90.00
_cell.angle_gamma   90.00
#
_symmetry.space_group_name_H-M   'P 1'
#
loop_
_entity.id
_entity.type
_entity.pdbx_description
1 polymer ?
#
loop_
_entity_poly.entity_id
_entity_poly.type
_entity_poly.pdbx_seq_one_letter_code
_entity_poly.pdbx_strand_id
1 'polypeptide(L)'
;MELKLVEILLEKYLEGTSSIAEEKQLKAYFSSEEVASHLVQYKPLFCYFENQKEQQYTKALPLQSRKHSYGKWIGVAAVIVAFFGTVGYFYNNSSDVDLGTYTNPEEAFVETQKALEMLSEEVNNGVESVVILKEYEKTKKTIFK
;
A
#
# COMPACT_ATOMS: atom_id res chain seq x y z
N MET A 1 45.90 12.94 -35.90
CA MET A 1 45.89 14.12 -35.00
C MET A 1 47.31 14.34 -34.53
N GLU A 2 47.74 15.59 -34.32
CA GLU A 2 49.08 15.85 -33.75
C GLU A 2 49.17 15.37 -32.30
N LEU A 3 50.27 14.73 -31.92
CA LEU A 3 50.46 14.12 -30.59
C LEU A 3 50.31 15.13 -29.45
N LYS A 4 50.88 16.33 -29.60
CA LYS A 4 50.78 17.39 -28.59
C LYS A 4 49.34 17.83 -28.32
N LEU A 5 48.50 17.85 -29.35
CA LEU A 5 47.09 18.21 -29.19
C LEU A 5 46.33 17.12 -28.44
N VAL A 6 46.63 15.84 -28.69
CA VAL A 6 46.04 14.73 -27.94
C VAL A 6 46.40 14.82 -26.45
N GLU A 7 47.65 15.15 -26.12
CA GLU A 7 48.10 15.29 -24.72
C GLU A 7 47.35 16.41 -23.99
N ILE A 8 47.21 17.58 -24.62
CA ILE A 8 46.46 18.72 -24.06
C ILE A 8 44.98 18.35 -23.87
N LEU A 9 44.38 17.68 -24.85
CA LEU A 9 42.98 17.26 -24.74
C LEU A 9 42.78 16.19 -23.67
N LEU A 10 43.73 15.27 -23.53
CA LEU A 10 43.69 14.23 -22.51
C LEU A 10 43.81 14.84 -21.10
N GLU A 11 44.70 15.82 -20.91
CA GLU A 11 44.83 16.54 -19.63
C GLU A 11 43.51 17.25 -19.27
N LYS A 12 42.90 17.98 -20.21
CA LYS A 12 41.57 18.58 -20.01
C LYS A 12 40.49 17.56 -19.66
N TYR A 13 40.51 16.37 -20.29
CA TYR A 13 39.56 15.30 -19.98
C TYR A 13 39.76 14.78 -18.55
N LEU A 14 41.01 14.58 -18.12
CA LEU A 14 41.33 14.17 -16.75
C LEU A 14 40.95 15.24 -15.71
N GLU A 15 41.04 16.52 -16.07
CA GLU A 15 40.58 17.65 -15.27
C GLU A 15 39.05 17.87 -15.32
N GLY A 16 38.33 17.18 -16.21
CA GLY A 16 36.89 17.33 -16.40
C GLY A 16 36.46 18.65 -17.06
N THR A 17 37.36 19.31 -17.80
CA THR A 17 37.11 20.58 -18.49
C THR A 17 36.92 20.43 -20.00
N SER A 18 36.98 19.20 -20.52
CA SER A 18 36.77 18.89 -21.94
C SER A 18 35.31 19.09 -22.40
N SER A 19 35.15 19.43 -23.67
CA SER A 19 33.86 19.46 -24.35
C SER A 19 33.55 18.13 -25.06
N ILE A 20 32.26 17.88 -25.33
CA ILE A 20 31.79 16.68 -26.05
C ILE A 20 32.46 16.53 -27.43
N ALA A 21 32.76 17.64 -28.12
CA ALA A 21 33.43 17.63 -29.41
C ALA A 21 34.89 17.17 -29.30
N GLU A 22 35.62 17.64 -28.28
CA GLU A 22 36.99 17.23 -27.98
C GLU A 22 37.05 15.76 -27.53
N GLU A 23 36.10 15.30 -26.72
CA GLU A 23 35.99 13.90 -26.31
C GLU A 23 35.74 12.95 -27.48
N LYS A 24 34.92 13.37 -28.46
CA LYS A 24 34.72 12.61 -29.70
C LYS A 24 36.01 12.47 -30.49
N GLN A 25 36.85 13.50 -30.49
CA GLN A 25 38.17 13.49 -31.13
C GLN A 25 39.15 12.57 -30.40
N LEU A 26 39.20 12.62 -29.06
CA LEU A 26 39.97 11.68 -28.24
C LEU A 26 39.53 10.24 -28.49
N LYS A 27 38.21 9.98 -28.48
CA LYS A 27 37.66 8.66 -28.78
C LYS A 27 38.09 8.16 -30.16
N ALA A 28 38.05 9.01 -31.19
CA ALA A 28 38.50 8.64 -32.52
C ALA A 28 40.01 8.32 -32.59
N TYR A 29 40.83 9.06 -31.84
CA TYR A 29 42.27 8.80 -31.74
C TYR A 29 42.57 7.46 -31.06
N PHE A 30 41.99 7.19 -29.89
CA PHE A 30 42.25 5.95 -29.15
C PHE A 30 41.65 4.69 -29.80
N SER A 31 40.62 4.85 -30.63
CA SER A 31 40.07 3.77 -31.46
C SER A 31 40.93 3.43 -32.69
N SER A 32 41.92 4.24 -33.03
CA SER A 32 42.85 3.93 -34.13
C SER A 32 43.92 2.90 -33.70
N GLU A 33 44.55 2.23 -34.67
CA GLU A 33 45.58 1.21 -34.42
C GLU A 33 46.91 1.81 -33.93
N GLU A 34 47.22 3.06 -34.29
CA GLU A 34 48.49 3.73 -33.95
C GLU A 34 48.32 4.73 -32.78
N VAL A 35 48.36 4.21 -31.55
CA VAL A 35 48.39 5.05 -30.33
C VAL A 35 49.83 5.13 -29.81
N ALA A 36 50.26 6.33 -29.41
CA ALA A 36 51.60 6.54 -28.87
C ALA A 36 51.84 5.70 -27.60
N SER A 37 53.05 5.13 -27.48
CA SER A 37 53.41 4.15 -26.43
C SER A 37 53.06 4.60 -25.00
N HIS A 38 53.28 5.87 -24.67
CA HIS A 38 52.98 6.44 -23.34
C HIS A 38 51.49 6.70 -23.08
N LEU A 39 50.66 6.74 -24.13
CA LEU A 39 49.22 6.97 -24.04
C LEU A 39 48.40 5.68 -24.07
N VAL A 40 49.02 4.54 -24.38
CA VAL A 40 48.36 3.22 -24.47
C VAL A 40 47.57 2.88 -23.21
N GLN A 41 48.07 3.29 -22.03
CA GLN A 41 47.40 3.07 -20.74
C GLN A 41 46.00 3.70 -20.64
N TYR A 42 45.72 4.76 -21.40
CA TYR A 42 44.43 5.46 -21.39
C TYR A 42 43.43 4.89 -22.41
N LYS A 43 43.88 4.00 -23.32
CA LYS A 43 43.03 3.38 -24.35
C LYS A 43 41.75 2.71 -23.80
N PRO A 44 41.77 1.99 -22.66
CA PRO A 44 40.56 1.39 -22.10
C PRO A 44 39.46 2.40 -21.79
N LEU A 45 39.78 3.64 -21.43
CA LEU A 45 38.78 4.67 -21.09
C LEU A 45 37.88 5.01 -22.28
N PHE A 46 38.42 4.95 -23.49
CA PHE A 46 37.71 5.37 -24.70
C PHE A 46 37.19 4.21 -25.56
N CYS A 47 37.79 3.02 -25.43
CA CYS A 47 37.46 1.85 -26.25
C CYS A 47 36.60 0.79 -25.53
N TYR A 48 36.39 0.87 -24.21
CA TYR A 48 35.65 -0.15 -23.44
C TYR A 48 34.24 -0.41 -23.98
N PHE A 49 33.50 0.65 -24.31
CA PHE A 49 32.11 0.53 -24.76
C PHE A 49 31.97 -0.07 -26.17
N GLU A 50 32.97 0.08 -27.05
CA GLU A 50 32.93 -0.56 -28.38
C GLU A 50 33.03 -2.08 -28.24
N ASN A 51 33.90 -2.56 -27.34
CA ASN A 51 34.06 -4.00 -27.08
C ASN A 51 32.83 -4.63 -26.39
N GLN A 52 32.09 -3.86 -25.58
CA GLN A 52 30.91 -4.36 -24.87
C GLN A 52 29.59 -4.24 -25.64
N LYS A 53 29.56 -3.45 -26.72
CA LYS A 53 28.38 -3.29 -27.57
C LYS A 53 27.90 -4.60 -28.21
N GLU A 54 28.80 -5.56 -28.35
CA GLU A 54 28.49 -6.90 -28.85
C GLU A 54 27.71 -7.76 -27.85
N GLN A 55 27.84 -7.48 -26.54
CA GLN A 55 27.10 -8.18 -25.50
C GLN A 55 25.68 -7.62 -25.37
N GLN A 56 24.81 -8.01 -26.30
CA GLN A 56 23.38 -7.71 -26.22
C GLN A 56 22.64 -8.82 -25.49
N TYR A 57 21.78 -8.44 -24.54
CA TYR A 57 20.85 -9.36 -23.90
C TYR A 57 19.75 -9.76 -24.89
N THR A 58 19.94 -10.89 -25.58
CA THR A 58 19.02 -11.39 -26.63
C THR A 58 17.87 -12.23 -26.09
N LYS A 59 17.84 -12.48 -24.77
CA LYS A 59 16.81 -13.33 -24.17
C LYS A 59 15.51 -12.55 -24.06
N ALA A 60 14.43 -13.11 -24.61
CA ALA A 60 13.09 -12.61 -24.37
C ALA A 60 12.82 -12.62 -22.86
N LEU A 61 12.64 -11.43 -22.28
CA LEU A 61 12.23 -11.30 -20.88
C LEU A 61 10.83 -11.90 -20.75
N PRO A 62 10.59 -12.85 -19.82
CA PRO A 62 9.25 -13.34 -19.54
C PRO A 62 8.48 -12.25 -18.78
N LEU A 63 8.06 -11.21 -19.47
CA LEU A 63 7.23 -10.14 -18.93
C LEU A 63 5.81 -10.67 -18.76
N GLN A 64 5.51 -11.26 -17.61
CA GLN A 64 4.13 -11.53 -17.22
C GLN A 64 3.44 -10.19 -16.92
N SER A 65 2.63 -9.70 -17.86
CA SER A 65 1.78 -8.54 -17.61
C SER A 65 0.72 -8.91 -16.58
N ARG A 66 0.82 -8.32 -15.39
CA ARG A 66 -0.13 -8.52 -14.29
C ARG A 66 -1.45 -7.84 -14.65
N LYS A 67 -2.43 -8.61 -15.12
CA LYS A 67 -3.79 -8.10 -15.37
C LYS A 67 -4.45 -7.79 -14.02
N HIS A 68 -4.72 -6.50 -13.76
CA HIS A 68 -5.51 -6.09 -12.59
C HIS A 68 -6.97 -6.47 -12.80
N SER A 69 -7.50 -7.29 -11.89
CA SER A 69 -8.88 -7.78 -11.93
C SER A 69 -9.79 -6.82 -11.16
N TYR A 70 -10.17 -5.71 -11.79
CA TYR A 70 -11.12 -4.73 -11.23
C TYR A 70 -12.51 -5.33 -10.99
N GLY A 71 -12.88 -6.40 -11.70
CA GLY A 71 -14.14 -7.12 -11.51
C GLY A 71 -14.33 -7.67 -10.09
N LYS A 72 -13.25 -7.95 -9.34
CA LYS A 72 -13.34 -8.44 -7.96
C LYS A 72 -13.85 -7.38 -6.97
N TRP A 73 -13.71 -6.10 -7.30
CA TRP A 73 -14.08 -4.99 -6.41
C TRP A 73 -15.46 -4.40 -6.72
N ILE A 74 -16.08 -4.77 -7.86
CA ILE A 74 -17.43 -4.32 -8.22
C ILE A 74 -18.48 -4.80 -7.21
N GLY A 75 -18.36 -6.05 -6.74
CA GLY A 75 -19.27 -6.58 -5.72
C GLY A 75 -19.17 -5.82 -4.38
N VAL A 76 -17.95 -5.42 -3.99
CA VAL A 76 -17.71 -4.67 -2.75
C VAL A 76 -18.33 -3.27 -2.82
N ALA A 77 -18.19 -2.58 -3.97
CA ALA A 77 -18.79 -1.26 -4.16
C ALA A 77 -20.32 -1.29 -4.09
N ALA A 78 -20.96 -2.32 -4.65
CA ALA A 78 -22.42 -2.46 -4.61
C ALA A 78 -22.96 -2.58 -3.18
N VAL A 79 -22.29 -3.35 -2.31
CA VAL A 79 -22.67 -3.51 -0.90
C VAL A 79 -22.55 -2.20 -0.13
N ILE A 80 -21.48 -1.45 -0.36
CA ILE A 80 -21.25 -0.15 0.29
C ILE A 80 -22.35 0.84 -0.12
N VAL A 81 -22.63 0.95 -1.42
CA VAL A 81 -23.69 1.86 -1.93
C VAL A 81 -25.06 1.45 -1.40
N ALA A 82 -25.38 0.15 -1.37
CA ALA A 82 -26.64 -0.32 -0.80
C ALA A 82 -26.75 0.03 0.70
N PHE A 83 -25.70 -0.21 1.49
CA PHE A 83 -25.69 0.09 2.93
C PHE A 83 -25.88 1.59 3.21
N PHE A 84 -25.06 2.45 2.60
CA PHE A 84 -25.19 3.90 2.78
C PHE A 84 -26.48 4.46 2.20
N GLY A 85 -26.97 3.90 1.09
CA GLY A 85 -28.26 4.25 0.50
C GLY A 85 -29.42 3.92 1.42
N THR A 86 -29.44 2.71 2.01
CA THR A 86 -30.49 2.31 2.95
C THR A 86 -30.41 3.12 4.24
N VAL A 87 -29.23 3.28 4.83
CA VAL A 87 -29.06 4.04 6.08
C VAL A 87 -29.44 5.50 5.87
N GLY A 88 -29.01 6.11 4.76
CA GLY A 88 -29.37 7.48 4.43
C GLY A 88 -30.87 7.67 4.19
N TYR A 89 -31.52 6.72 3.51
CA TYR A 89 -32.97 6.75 3.30
C TYR A 89 -33.74 6.63 4.62
N PHE A 90 -33.40 5.65 5.47
CA PHE A 90 -34.05 5.48 6.77
C PHE A 90 -33.79 6.67 7.71
N TYR A 91 -32.56 7.19 7.75
CA TYR A 91 -32.24 8.34 8.59
C TYR A 91 -33.05 9.59 8.21
N ASN A 92 -33.28 9.81 6.91
CA ASN A 92 -34.09 10.93 6.42
C ASN A 92 -35.60 10.70 6.62
N ASN A 93 -36.02 9.44 6.73
CA ASN A 93 -37.42 9.05 6.91
C ASN A 93 -37.79 8.72 8.37
N SER A 94 -36.83 8.79 9.29
CA SER A 94 -37.08 8.71 10.73
C SER A 94 -37.84 9.97 11.14
N SER A 95 -39.13 9.80 11.39
CA SER A 95 -39.90 10.81 12.12
C SER A 95 -39.22 11.04 13.46
N ASP A 96 -39.09 12.30 13.87
CA ASP A 96 -38.60 12.70 15.18
C ASP A 96 -39.49 12.02 16.23
N VAL A 97 -39.04 10.88 16.76
CA VAL A 97 -39.77 10.15 17.80
C VAL A 97 -39.48 10.92 19.07
N ASP A 98 -40.46 11.69 19.54
CA ASP A 98 -40.40 12.39 20.82
C ASP A 98 -40.13 11.37 21.93
N LEU A 99 -38.89 11.34 22.44
CA LEU A 99 -38.44 10.44 23.50
C LEU A 99 -38.95 10.87 24.89
N GLY A 100 -39.88 11.83 24.94
CA GLY A 100 -40.89 11.87 25.97
C GLY A 100 -40.61 12.84 27.10
N THR A 101 -41.47 13.83 27.21
CA THR A 101 -41.96 14.28 28.52
C THR A 101 -43.47 14.15 28.51
N TYR A 102 -44.01 13.23 29.30
CA TYR A 102 -45.45 13.14 29.47
C TYR A 102 -45.93 14.37 30.25
N THR A 103 -46.88 15.11 29.70
CA THR A 103 -47.44 16.30 30.35
C THR A 103 -48.36 15.94 31.53
N ASN A 104 -48.91 14.72 31.52
CA ASN A 104 -49.74 14.19 32.60
C ASN A 104 -48.93 13.24 33.51
N PRO A 105 -48.85 13.52 34.83
CA PRO A 105 -48.13 12.67 35.78
C PRO A 105 -48.68 11.24 35.90
N GLU A 106 -49.99 11.04 35.69
CA GLU A 106 -50.59 9.69 35.77
C GLU A 106 -50.13 8.80 34.61
N GLU A 107 -50.05 9.36 33.39
CA GLU A 107 -49.60 8.65 32.19
C GLU A 107 -48.10 8.34 32.26
N ALA A 108 -47.30 9.31 32.73
CA ALA A 108 -45.87 9.11 32.98
C ALA A 108 -45.60 7.94 33.93
N PHE A 109 -46.41 7.83 34.98
CA PHE A 109 -46.28 6.78 35.98
C PHE A 109 -46.61 5.40 35.40
N VAL A 110 -47.68 5.29 34.60
CA VAL A 110 -48.07 4.03 33.94
C VAL A 110 -46.99 3.54 32.97
N GLU A 111 -46.47 4.42 32.11
CA GLU A 111 -45.42 4.04 31.15
C GLU A 111 -44.10 3.69 31.86
N THR A 112 -43.80 4.37 32.98
CA THR A 112 -42.65 4.01 33.82
C THR A 112 -42.83 2.63 34.46
N GLN A 113 -44.03 2.30 34.96
CA GLN A 113 -44.30 0.98 35.53
C GLN A 113 -44.10 -0.12 34.48
N LYS A 114 -44.60 0.10 33.26
CA LYS A 114 -44.43 -0.84 32.15
C LYS A 114 -42.97 -1.02 31.75
N ALA A 115 -42.19 0.06 31.71
CA ALA A 115 -40.76 -0.02 31.46
C ALA A 115 -40.02 -0.78 32.57
N LEU A 116 -40.37 -0.54 33.83
CA LEU A 116 -39.80 -1.25 34.98
C LEU A 116 -40.19 -2.74 35.00
N GLU A 117 -41.40 -3.08 34.58
CA GLU A 117 -41.87 -4.46 34.45
C GLU A 117 -41.02 -5.21 33.40
N MET A 118 -40.85 -4.63 32.21
CA MET A 118 -40.00 -5.19 31.16
C MET A 118 -38.54 -5.39 31.63
N LEU A 119 -37.99 -4.41 32.36
CA LEU A 119 -36.66 -4.55 32.96
C LEU A 119 -36.61 -5.67 34.00
N SER A 120 -37.66 -5.82 34.81
CA SER A 120 -37.73 -6.86 35.82
C SER A 120 -37.77 -8.27 35.21
N GLU A 121 -38.48 -8.46 34.10
CA GLU A 121 -38.50 -9.74 33.38
C GLU A 121 -37.10 -10.12 32.89
N GLU A 122 -36.38 -9.19 32.27
CA GLU A 122 -35.02 -9.44 31.76
C GLU A 122 -34.01 -9.71 32.88
N VAL A 123 -34.12 -8.99 34.00
CA VAL A 123 -33.30 -9.25 35.19
C VAL A 123 -33.56 -10.64 35.76
N ASN A 124 -34.82 -11.08 35.82
CA ASN A 124 -35.17 -12.40 36.31
C ASN A 124 -34.58 -13.51 35.43
N ASN A 125 -34.66 -13.37 34.10
CA ASN A 125 -34.02 -14.28 33.14
C ASN A 125 -32.49 -14.33 33.32
N GLY A 126 -31.88 -13.17 33.58
CA GLY A 126 -30.44 -13.07 33.87
C GLY A 126 -30.04 -13.77 35.16
N VAL A 127 -30.82 -13.63 36.23
CA VAL A 127 -30.57 -14.28 37.52
C VAL A 127 -30.67 -15.79 37.44
N GLU A 128 -31.66 -16.34 36.71
CA GLU A 128 -31.79 -17.78 36.47
C GLU A 128 -30.54 -18.36 35.79
N SER A 129 -30.05 -17.65 34.76
CA SER A 129 -28.81 -18.02 34.06
C SER A 129 -27.61 -18.08 35.01
N VAL A 130 -27.51 -17.16 35.96
CA VAL A 130 -26.44 -17.15 36.98
C VAL A 130 -26.54 -18.32 37.96
N VAL A 131 -27.76 -18.78 38.28
CA VAL A 131 -27.96 -19.96 39.15
C VAL A 131 -27.41 -21.22 38.48
N ILE A 132 -27.71 -21.42 37.18
CA ILE A 132 -27.19 -22.54 36.39
C ILE A 132 -25.65 -22.56 36.38
N LEU A 133 -25.01 -21.40 36.22
CA LEU A 133 -23.55 -21.29 36.22
C LEU A 133 -22.94 -21.73 37.57
N LYS A 134 -23.57 -21.39 38.70
CA LYS A 134 -23.11 -21.81 40.03
C LYS A 134 -23.21 -23.32 40.22
N GLU A 135 -24.28 -23.96 39.73
CA GLU A 135 -24.43 -25.42 39.79
C GLU A 135 -23.41 -26.14 38.90
N TYR A 136 -23.16 -25.60 37.71
CA TYR A 136 -22.11 -26.11 36.83
C TYR A 136 -20.73 -26.05 37.49
N GLU A 137 -20.35 -24.92 38.09
CA GLU A 137 -19.06 -24.79 38.80
C GLU A 137 -18.93 -25.78 39.97
N LYS A 138 -20.00 -25.95 40.76
CA LYS A 138 -20.04 -26.92 41.87
C LYS A 138 -19.84 -28.35 41.36
N THR A 139 -20.53 -28.71 40.28
CA THR A 139 -20.45 -30.05 39.67
C THR A 139 -19.06 -30.29 39.09
N LYS A 140 -18.51 -29.32 38.36
CA LYS A 140 -17.14 -29.37 37.82
C LYS A 140 -16.11 -29.58 38.93
N LYS A 141 -16.18 -28.82 40.03
CA LYS A 141 -15.27 -28.96 41.18
C LYS A 141 -15.40 -30.33 41.87
N THR A 142 -16.56 -30.96 41.80
CA THR A 142 -16.82 -32.27 42.40
C THR A 142 -16.29 -33.41 41.53
N ILE A 143 -16.48 -33.32 40.22
CA ILE A 143 -16.10 -34.36 39.26
C ILE A 143 -14.61 -34.31 38.91
N PHE A 144 -14.04 -33.11 38.76
CA PHE A 144 -12.66 -32.90 38.30
C PHE A 144 -11.70 -32.51 39.43
N LYS A 145 -11.93 -33.01 40.64
CA LYS A 145 -11.03 -32.80 41.79
C LYS A 145 -9.73 -33.60 41.65
#